data_AF-X0XS07-F1
#
_entry.id   AF-X0XS07-F1
#
_cell.length_a   1.000
_cell.length_b   1.000
_cell.length_c   1.000
_cell.angle_alpha   90.00
_cell.angle_beta   90.00
_cell.angle_gamma   90.00
#
_symmetry.space_group_name_H-M   'P 1'
#
loop_
_entity.id
_entity.type
_entity.pdbx_description
1 polymer ?
#
loop_
_entity_poly.entity_id
_entity_poly.type
_entity_poly.pdbx_seq_one_letter_code
_entity_poly.pdbx_strand_id
1 'polypeptide(L)'
;MSLNQTQTLAKFATDLTYDQIPADIIERTKFCIIDTIAACTFGSELPWSKMIIKHATTTSGPGNSSIFGPEGHKVQPAMAALSNGALSHSFELDNLRMPSVGIHPGAILVPSSLAMG
;
A
#
# COMPACT_ATOMS: atom_id res chain seq x y z
N MET A 1 -24.55 0.01 -26.97
CA MET A 1 -25.04 -0.39 -25.63
C MET A 1 -24.27 0.43 -24.61
N SER A 2 -24.92 1.11 -23.66
CA SER A 2 -24.19 1.83 -22.60
C SER A 2 -23.50 0.84 -21.67
N LEU A 3 -22.28 1.15 -21.22
CA LEU A 3 -21.62 0.38 -20.17
C LEU A 3 -22.38 0.55 -18.86
N ASN A 4 -22.50 -0.54 -18.09
CA ASN A 4 -22.95 -0.44 -16.69
C ASN A 4 -21.79 0.06 -15.80
N GLN A 5 -22.06 0.32 -14.52
CA GLN A 5 -21.04 0.91 -13.63
C GLN A 5 -19.79 0.04 -13.44
N THR A 6 -19.95 -1.28 -13.23
CA THR A 6 -18.82 -2.21 -13.11
C THR A 6 -17.98 -2.23 -14.39
N GLN A 7 -18.63 -2.24 -15.55
CA GLN A 7 -17.96 -2.21 -16.85
C GLN A 7 -17.21 -0.89 -17.07
N THR A 8 -17.77 0.24 -16.65
CA THR A 8 -17.12 1.55 -16.74
C THR A 8 -15.84 1.60 -15.90
N LEU A 9 -15.87 1.10 -14.65
CA LEU A 9 -14.69 1.06 -13.78
C LEU A 9 -13.62 0.09 -14.31
N ALA A 10 -14.02 -1.10 -14.77
CA ALA A 10 -13.10 -2.06 -15.36
C ALA A 10 -12.41 -1.47 -16.60
N LYS A 11 -13.17 -0.84 -17.49
CA LYS A 11 -12.63 -0.17 -18.68
C LYS A 11 -11.66 0.94 -18.33
N PHE A 12 -11.98 1.78 -17.34
CA PHE A 12 -11.05 2.81 -16.86
C PHE A 12 -9.73 2.18 -16.38
N ALA A 13 -9.80 1.13 -15.55
CA ALA A 13 -8.60 0.48 -15.01
C ALA A 13 -7.74 -0.22 -16.07
N THR A 14 -8.36 -0.79 -17.11
CA THR A 14 -7.62 -1.49 -18.18
C THR A 14 -7.07 -0.58 -19.26
N ASP A 15 -7.74 0.56 -19.51
CA ASP A 15 -7.37 1.48 -20.59
C ASP A 15 -6.42 2.60 -20.14
N LEU A 16 -6.30 2.82 -18.82
CA LEU A 16 -5.43 3.86 -18.27
C LEU A 16 -3.97 3.57 -18.63
N THR A 17 -3.32 4.53 -19.30
CA THR A 17 -1.89 4.52 -19.54
C THR A 17 -1.19 5.59 -18.71
N TYR A 18 0.12 5.43 -18.48
CA TYR A 18 0.89 6.38 -17.68
C TYR A 18 0.85 7.81 -18.26
N ASP A 19 0.90 7.95 -19.58
CA ASP A 19 0.90 9.26 -20.27
C ASP A 19 -0.44 10.01 -20.14
N GLN A 20 -1.51 9.33 -19.75
CA GLN A 20 -2.82 9.95 -19.47
C GLN A 20 -2.89 10.55 -18.07
N ILE A 21 -1.92 10.25 -17.19
CA ILE A 21 -1.92 10.74 -15.81
C ILE A 21 -1.34 12.16 -15.79
N PRO A 22 -2.08 13.16 -15.27
CA PRO A 22 -1.55 14.52 -15.14
C PRO A 22 -0.27 14.57 -14.30
N ALA A 23 0.68 15.42 -14.70
CA ALA A 23 2.01 15.47 -14.09
C ALA A 23 1.98 15.80 -12.58
N ASP A 24 1.07 16.68 -12.17
CA ASP A 24 0.83 17.04 -10.77
C ASP A 24 0.29 15.86 -9.95
N ILE A 25 -0.52 14.99 -10.55
CA ILE A 25 -1.00 13.76 -9.93
C ILE A 25 0.13 12.73 -9.77
N ILE A 26 1.01 12.60 -10.76
CA ILE A 26 2.21 11.76 -10.65
C ILE A 26 3.09 12.25 -9.50
N GLU A 27 3.36 13.55 -9.45
CA GLU A 27 4.16 14.16 -8.38
C GLU A 27 3.53 13.93 -7.01
N ARG A 28 2.23 14.20 -6.87
CA ARG A 28 1.52 13.96 -5.61
C ARG A 28 1.55 12.49 -5.19
N THR A 29 1.40 11.57 -6.14
CA THR A 29 1.45 10.13 -5.89
C THR A 29 2.81 9.71 -5.34
N LYS A 30 3.91 10.27 -5.87
CA LYS A 30 5.26 10.02 -5.33
C LYS A 30 5.36 10.46 -3.87
N PHE A 31 4.83 11.62 -3.52
CA PHE A 31 4.80 12.06 -2.12
C PHE A 31 3.97 11.12 -1.23
N CYS A 32 2.80 10.66 -1.70
CA CYS A 32 2.00 9.68 -0.95
C CYS A 32 2.74 8.34 -0.77
N ILE A 33 3.51 7.88 -1.76
CA ILE A 33 4.33 6.67 -1.64
C ILE A 33 5.42 6.86 -0.58
N ILE A 34 6.16 7.98 -0.64
CA ILE A 34 7.22 8.30 0.32
C ILE A 34 6.66 8.36 1.74
N ASP A 35 5.55 9.09 1.92
CA ASP A 35 4.84 9.22 3.19
C ASP A 35 4.39 7.84 3.74
N THR A 36 3.79 7.01 2.89
CA THR A 36 3.34 5.66 3.32
C THR A 36 4.51 4.79 3.76
N ILE A 37 5.65 4.83 3.07
CA ILE A 37 6.86 4.07 3.44
C ILE A 37 7.43 4.60 4.76
N ALA A 38 7.43 5.92 4.98
CA ALA A 38 7.86 6.52 6.24
C ALA A 38 6.95 6.08 7.40
N ALA A 39 5.63 6.10 7.21
CA ALA A 39 4.66 5.62 8.18
C ALA A 39 4.86 4.13 8.49
N CYS A 40 5.09 3.28 7.47
CA CYS A 40 5.42 1.87 7.69
C CYS A 40 6.72 1.69 8.49
N THR A 41 7.75 2.49 8.19
CA THR A 41 9.05 2.40 8.85
C THR A 41 8.91 2.71 10.34
N PHE A 42 8.25 3.82 10.68
CA PHE A 42 7.90 4.15 12.07
C PHE A 42 7.04 3.05 12.70
N GLY A 43 5.99 2.63 11.99
CA GLY A 43 5.05 1.61 12.44
C GLY A 43 5.71 0.27 12.74
N SER A 44 6.79 -0.10 12.03
CA SER A 44 7.49 -1.39 12.15
C SER A 44 8.12 -1.65 13.50
N GLU A 45 8.30 -0.61 14.32
CA GLU A 45 8.88 -0.71 15.65
C GLU A 45 7.82 -0.85 16.75
N LEU A 46 6.54 -0.64 16.43
CA LEU A 46 5.45 -0.67 17.40
C LEU A 46 5.10 -2.10 17.84
N PRO A 47 4.69 -2.31 19.11
CA PRO A 47 4.43 -3.64 19.64
C PRO A 47 3.39 -4.45 18.83
N TRP A 48 2.32 -3.80 18.37
CA TRP A 48 1.28 -4.46 17.56
C TRP A 48 1.76 -4.80 16.15
N SER A 49 2.60 -3.95 15.56
CA SER A 49 3.22 -4.23 14.28
C SER A 49 4.21 -5.41 14.35
N LYS A 50 4.96 -5.55 15.46
CA LYS A 50 5.80 -6.74 15.66
C LYS A 50 4.98 -8.04 15.66
N MET A 51 3.73 -8.01 16.13
CA MET A 51 2.84 -9.18 16.08
C MET A 51 2.50 -9.57 14.64
N ILE A 52 2.16 -8.62 13.76
CA ILE A 52 1.86 -8.94 12.35
C ILE A 52 3.10 -9.35 11.57
N ILE A 53 4.26 -8.72 11.82
CA ILE A 53 5.55 -9.13 11.23
C ILE A 53 5.88 -10.58 11.61
N LYS A 54 5.73 -10.92 12.90
CA LYS A 54 5.97 -12.29 13.37
C LYS A 54 4.99 -13.26 12.73
N HIS A 55 3.71 -12.91 12.63
CA HIS A 55 2.74 -13.75 11.93
C HIS A 55 3.16 -13.97 10.47
N ALA A 56 3.48 -12.90 9.75
CA ALA A 56 3.90 -12.96 8.35
C ALA A 56 5.14 -13.82 8.12
N THR A 57 6.17 -13.64 8.93
CA THR A 57 7.42 -14.40 8.77
C THR A 57 7.31 -15.87 9.20
N THR A 58 6.33 -16.21 10.04
CA THR A 58 6.12 -17.60 10.49
C THR A 58 5.13 -18.39 9.64
N THR A 59 4.16 -17.71 9.01
CA THR A 59 3.12 -18.37 8.20
C THR A 59 3.32 -18.20 6.70
N SER A 60 4.16 -17.26 6.26
CA SER A 60 4.53 -17.14 4.85
C SER A 60 5.48 -18.25 4.42
N GLY A 61 5.34 -18.70 3.17
CA GLY A 61 6.43 -19.37 2.46
C GLY A 61 7.56 -18.40 2.08
N PRO A 62 8.68 -18.89 1.52
CA PRO A 62 9.73 -18.03 0.99
C PRO A 62 9.17 -17.13 -0.12
N GLY A 63 9.65 -15.88 -0.18
CA GLY A 63 9.26 -14.91 -1.18
C GLY A 63 10.25 -13.75 -1.29
N ASN A 64 10.04 -12.88 -2.27
CA ASN A 64 10.94 -11.76 -2.58
C ASN A 64 10.36 -10.39 -2.20
N SER A 65 9.12 -10.34 -1.71
CA SER A 65 8.43 -9.09 -1.35
C SER A 65 8.82 -8.67 0.05
N SER A 66 9.17 -7.39 0.23
CA SER A 66 9.74 -6.90 1.49
C SER A 66 8.66 -6.37 2.43
N ILE A 67 8.79 -6.69 3.72
CA ILE A 67 8.13 -5.94 4.78
C ILE A 67 8.97 -4.69 5.06
N PHE A 68 8.36 -3.51 5.00
CA PHE A 68 9.06 -2.25 5.23
C PHE A 68 9.45 -2.11 6.71
N GLY A 69 10.69 -1.64 6.93
CA GLY A 69 11.29 -1.53 8.25
C GLY A 69 12.75 -1.99 8.24
N PRO A 70 13.47 -1.77 9.35
CA PRO A 70 14.92 -1.98 9.42
C PRO A 70 15.34 -3.46 9.34
N GLU A 71 14.43 -4.39 9.65
CA GLU A 71 14.75 -5.83 9.70
C GLU A 71 14.80 -6.49 8.31
N GLY A 72 14.25 -5.85 7.27
CA GLY A 72 14.39 -6.32 5.89
C GLY A 72 13.79 -7.69 5.59
N HIS A 73 12.75 -8.11 6.34
CA HIS A 73 12.08 -9.39 6.13
C HIS A 73 11.52 -9.52 4.71
N LYS A 74 11.65 -10.71 4.14
CA LYS A 74 11.06 -11.05 2.83
C LYS A 74 10.10 -12.21 2.95
N VAL A 75 8.92 -12.04 2.36
CA VAL A 75 7.78 -12.96 2.43
C VAL A 75 7.07 -13.01 1.07
N GLN A 76 6.05 -13.84 0.95
CA GLN A 76 5.19 -13.85 -0.23
C GLN A 76 4.41 -12.53 -0.36
N PRO A 77 4.08 -12.09 -1.58
CA PRO A 77 3.42 -10.80 -1.83
C PRO A 77 2.21 -10.51 -0.94
N ALA A 78 1.33 -11.49 -0.74
CA ALA A 78 0.14 -11.32 0.09
C ALA A 78 0.48 -10.98 1.56
N MET A 79 1.51 -11.61 2.12
CA MET A 79 1.92 -11.36 3.50
C MET A 79 2.71 -10.06 3.65
N ALA A 80 3.46 -9.65 2.62
CA ALA A 80 4.11 -8.34 2.59
C ALA A 80 3.06 -7.22 2.53
N ALA A 81 2.04 -7.35 1.67
CA ALA A 81 0.95 -6.40 1.57
C ALA A 81 0.16 -6.28 2.89
N LEU A 82 -0.20 -7.42 3.50
CA LEU A 82 -0.88 -7.45 4.80
C LEU A 82 -0.07 -6.73 5.88
N SER A 83 1.22 -7.06 5.98
CA SER A 83 2.11 -6.46 6.97
C SER A 83 2.23 -4.96 6.73
N ASN A 84 2.58 -4.53 5.52
CA ASN A 84 2.83 -3.13 5.18
C ASN A 84 1.56 -2.26 5.30
N GLY A 85 0.38 -2.81 5.02
CA GLY A 85 -0.89 -2.13 5.30
C GLY A 85 -1.11 -1.90 6.79
N ALA A 86 -0.90 -2.93 7.61
CA ALA A 86 -1.00 -2.80 9.06
C ALA A 86 0.05 -1.85 9.66
N LEU A 87 1.27 -1.86 9.09
CA LEU A 87 2.39 -1.01 9.49
C LEU A 87 2.13 0.48 9.20
N SER A 88 1.66 0.79 7.99
CA SER A 88 1.36 2.19 7.59
C SER A 88 0.27 2.80 8.45
N HIS A 89 -0.80 2.07 8.71
CA HIS A 89 -1.95 2.56 9.49
C HIS A 89 -1.85 2.21 10.99
N SER A 90 -0.63 1.98 11.49
CA SER A 90 -0.40 1.54 12.86
C SER A 90 -0.55 2.65 13.91
N PHE A 91 -0.50 3.93 13.50
CA PHE A 91 -0.51 5.08 14.40
C PHE A 91 -1.15 6.35 13.78
N GLU A 92 -2.02 6.20 12.78
CA GLU A 92 -2.73 7.34 12.12
C GLU A 92 -1.78 8.42 11.55
N LEU A 93 -0.58 8.01 11.12
CA LEU A 93 0.43 8.89 10.51
C LEU A 93 0.36 8.90 8.98
N ASP A 94 -0.38 7.98 8.39
CA ASP A 94 -0.48 7.82 6.95
C ASP A 94 -1.37 8.89 6.31
N ASN A 95 -1.13 9.17 5.03
CA ASN A 95 -1.87 10.18 4.29
C ASN A 95 -3.39 9.98 4.27
N LEU A 96 -4.09 11.11 4.43
CA LEU A 96 -5.55 11.23 4.42
C LEU A 96 -6.04 11.99 3.18
N ARG A 97 -7.20 11.61 2.64
CA ARG A 97 -7.87 12.38 1.58
C ARG A 97 -9.01 13.27 2.13
N MET A 98 -8.95 14.59 1.86
CA MET A 98 -9.99 15.57 2.22
C MET A 98 -10.39 16.51 1.05
N PRO A 99 -11.68 16.80 0.77
CA PRO A 99 -12.87 16.30 1.46
C PRO A 99 -13.19 14.87 1.03
N SER A 100 -13.22 13.95 2.00
CA SER A 100 -13.76 12.59 1.86
C SER A 100 -14.12 12.07 3.25
N VAL A 101 -14.71 10.88 3.35
CA VAL A 101 -15.08 10.19 4.62
C VAL A 101 -13.87 9.76 5.48
N GLY A 102 -12.73 10.44 5.36
CA GLY A 102 -11.49 10.07 6.05
C GLY A 102 -10.86 8.78 5.50
N ILE A 103 -10.72 8.67 4.18
CA ILE A 103 -10.09 7.49 3.56
C ILE A 103 -8.56 7.63 3.61
N HIS A 104 -7.91 6.51 3.90
CA HIS A 104 -6.46 6.31 3.97
C HIS A 104 -5.94 5.48 2.78
N PRO A 105 -5.87 6.05 1.57
CA PRO A 105 -5.56 5.28 0.35
C PRO A 105 -4.12 4.78 0.33
N GLY A 106 -3.18 5.50 0.97
CA GLY A 106 -1.78 5.12 1.07
C GLY A 106 -1.61 3.73 1.68
N ALA A 107 -2.27 3.48 2.81
CA ALA A 107 -2.19 2.21 3.55
C ALA A 107 -2.74 0.99 2.80
N ILE A 108 -3.44 1.20 1.68
CA ILE A 108 -4.01 0.13 0.87
C ILE A 108 -3.22 -0.02 -0.42
N LEU A 109 -3.13 1.05 -1.20
CA LEU A 109 -2.59 1.00 -2.57
C LEU A 109 -1.09 0.76 -2.57
N VAL A 110 -0.33 1.48 -1.73
CA VAL A 110 1.14 1.41 -1.77
C VAL A 110 1.66 0.05 -1.29
N PRO A 111 1.20 -0.51 -0.15
CA PRO A 111 1.56 -1.85 0.29
C PRO A 111 1.24 -2.94 -0.75
N SER A 112 0.04 -2.94 -1.32
CA SER A 112 -0.37 -3.96 -2.28
C SER A 112 0.38 -3.85 -3.61
N SER A 113 0.55 -2.64 -4.14
CA SER A 113 1.26 -2.43 -5.41
C SER A 113 2.74 -2.79 -5.30
N LEU A 114 3.44 -2.36 -4.25
CA LEU A 114 4.87 -2.64 -4.08
C LEU A 114 5.15 -4.09 -3.69
N ALA A 115 4.20 -4.80 -3.07
CA ALA A 115 4.37 -6.20 -2.76
C ALA A 115 4.33 -7.10 -4.01
N MET A 116 3.61 -6.67 -5.06
CA MET A 116 3.44 -7.41 -6.32
C MET A 116 4.50 -7.07 -7.37
N GLY A 117 5.15 -5.91 -7.24
CA GLY A 117 6.14 -5.39 -8.20
C GLY A 117 7.56 -5.89 -8.02
#